data_AF-A0AAV8Z4L2-F1
#
_entry.id   AF-A0AAV8Z4L2-F1
#
_cell.length_a   1.000
_cell.length_b   1.000
_cell.length_c   1.000
_cell.angle_alpha   90.00
_cell.angle_beta   90.00
_cell.angle_gamma   90.00
#
_symmetry.space_group_name_H-M   'P 1'
#
loop_
_entity.id
_entity.type
_entity.pdbx_description
1 polymer ?
#
loop_
_entity_poly.entity_id
_entity_poly.type
_entity_poly.pdbx_seq_one_letter_code
_entity_poly.pdbx_strand_id
1 'polypeptide(L)'
;MVKNQHLDIDIQNFPNMCRACLQLGDVKPLINSKITTTLKSITNIEIVADDNLPKNLCYYCIKQLEEISVFAETFKTNDARLEEFWS
;
A
#
# COMPACT_ATOMS: atom_id res chain seq x y z
N MET A 1 0.48 0.24 -16.15
CA MET A 1 1.54 -0.52 -16.86
C MET A 1 2.62 -0.88 -15.85
N VAL A 2 2.66 -2.13 -15.36
CA VAL A 2 3.81 -2.59 -14.57
C VAL A 2 4.91 -2.94 -15.56
N LYS A 3 5.93 -2.10 -15.66
CA LYS A 3 7.13 -2.43 -16.44
C LYS A 3 7.88 -3.49 -15.65
N ASN A 4 7.82 -4.74 -16.10
CA ASN A 4 8.76 -5.78 -15.67
C ASN A 4 10.14 -5.45 -16.23
N GLN A 5 10.84 -4.53 -15.57
CA GLN A 5 12.30 -4.45 -15.67
C GLN A 5 12.87 -5.52 -14.75
N HIS A 6 13.91 -6.21 -15.21
CA HIS A 6 14.73 -7.09 -14.39
C HIS A 6 15.31 -6.21 -13.26
N LEU A 7 14.67 -6.25 -12.10
CA LEU A 7 15.13 -5.52 -10.93
C LEU A 7 16.24 -6.39 -10.32
N ASP A 8 17.48 -5.92 -10.37
CA ASP A 8 18.55 -6.49 -9.54
C ASP A 8 18.25 -6.13 -8.09
N ILE A 9 17.45 -7.00 -7.46
CA ILE A 9 17.04 -6.87 -6.07
C ILE A 9 18.22 -7.25 -5.18
N ASP A 10 18.89 -6.24 -4.62
CA ASP A 10 19.90 -6.41 -3.58
C ASP A 10 19.29 -6.14 -2.19
N ILE A 11 19.53 -7.04 -1.24
CA ILE A 11 19.10 -6.90 0.15
C ILE A 11 19.68 -5.62 0.79
N GLN A 12 20.89 -5.22 0.39
CA GLN A 12 21.52 -3.98 0.87
C GLN A 12 20.70 -2.74 0.53
N ASN A 13 19.85 -2.81 -0.49
CA ASN A 13 18.99 -1.72 -0.91
C ASN A 13 17.65 -1.66 -0.16
N PHE A 14 17.27 -2.69 0.59
CA PHE A 14 15.96 -2.77 1.27
C PHE A 14 15.65 -1.60 2.22
N PRO A 15 16.63 -1.02 2.95
CA PRO A 15 16.38 0.16 3.77
C PRO A 15 15.85 1.38 3.00
N ASN A 16 16.18 1.50 1.70
CA ASN A 16 15.79 2.63 0.84
C ASN A 16 14.84 2.21 -0.30
N MET A 17 14.29 1.01 -0.24
CA MET A 17 13.42 0.45 -1.27
C MET A 17 11.95 0.54 -0.90
N CYS A 18 11.13 0.96 -1.85
CA CYS A 18 9.68 0.91 -1.71
C CYS A 18 9.19 -0.53 -1.83
N ARG A 19 8.43 -1.00 -0.85
CA ARG A 19 7.89 -2.37 -0.83
C ARG A 19 6.91 -2.67 -1.96
N ALA A 20 6.17 -1.66 -2.42
CA ALA A 20 5.12 -1.84 -3.43
C ALA A 20 5.65 -1.80 -4.87
N CYS A 21 6.58 -0.89 -5.17
CA CYS A 21 7.09 -0.69 -6.54
C CYS A 21 8.56 -1.07 -6.75
N LEU A 22 9.25 -1.48 -5.67
CA LEU A 22 10.66 -1.91 -5.66
C LEU A 22 11.65 -0.83 -6.16
N GLN A 23 11.20 0.42 -6.24
CA GLN A 23 12.06 1.56 -6.58
C GLN A 23 12.84 2.04 -5.37
N LEU A 24 14.07 2.50 -5.61
CA LEU A 24 14.90 3.18 -4.61
C LEU A 24 14.57 4.67 -4.57
N GLY A 25 14.77 5.28 -3.41
CA GLY A 25 14.69 6.72 -3.24
C GLY A 25 14.08 7.11 -1.91
N ASP A 26 13.39 8.24 -1.89
CA ASP A 26 12.74 8.74 -0.69
C ASP A 26 11.54 7.87 -0.30
N VAL A 27 11.73 7.12 0.77
CA VAL A 27 10.75 6.20 1.32
C VAL A 27 10.46 6.50 2.78
N LYS A 28 9.25 6.17 3.22
CA LYS A 28 8.81 6.34 4.61
C LYS A 28 8.59 4.97 5.26
N PRO A 29 8.98 4.79 6.54
CA PRO A 29 8.74 3.56 7.27
C PRO A 29 7.24 3.23 7.39
N LEU A 30 6.92 1.95 7.23
CA LEU A 30 5.57 1.40 7.38
C LEU A 30 5.19 1.15 8.85
N ILE A 31 6.17 0.86 9.71
CA ILE A 31 5.95 0.41 11.08
C ILE A 31 5.14 1.47 11.86
N ASN A 32 4.07 1.02 12.53
CA ASN A 32 3.15 1.84 13.33
C ASN A 32 2.40 2.96 12.57
N SER A 33 2.31 2.87 11.25
CA SER A 33 1.52 3.82 10.44
C SER A 33 0.09 3.33 10.20
N LYS A 34 -0.87 4.26 10.11
CA LYS A 34 -2.25 3.97 9.63
C LYS A 34 -2.24 3.34 8.23
N ILE A 35 -1.21 3.63 7.44
CA ILE A 35 -1.00 3.11 6.09
C ILE A 35 -0.85 1.59 6.10
N THR A 36 -0.27 0.98 7.15
CA THR A 36 -0.16 -0.48 7.26
C THR A 36 -1.53 -1.14 7.37
N THR A 37 -2.46 -0.54 8.12
CA THR A 37 -3.85 -1.04 8.21
C THR A 37 -4.55 -0.94 6.86
N THR A 38 -4.42 0.21 6.17
CA THR A 38 -4.98 0.41 4.82
C THR A 38 -4.38 -0.56 3.80
N LEU A 39 -3.07 -0.78 3.84
CA LEU A 39 -2.40 -1.74 2.96
C LEU A 39 -2.95 -3.16 3.19
N LYS A 40 -3.04 -3.60 4.45
CA LYS A 40 -3.56 -4.92 4.79
C LYS A 40 -5.01 -5.09 4.36
N SER A 41 -5.86 -4.08 4.57
CA SER A 41 -7.28 -4.16 4.17
C SER A 41 -7.47 -4.22 2.65
N ILE A 42 -6.61 -3.57 1.87
CA ILE A 42 -6.72 -3.55 0.40
C ILE A 42 -6.06 -4.78 -0.24
N THR A 43 -4.91 -5.22 0.27
CA THR A 43 -4.05 -6.22 -0.41
C THR A 43 -4.01 -7.58 0.27
N ASN A 44 -4.50 -7.67 1.51
CA ASN A 44 -4.32 -8.82 2.39
C ASN A 44 -2.84 -9.18 2.68
N ILE A 45 -1.91 -8.26 2.42
CA ILE A 45 -0.49 -8.41 2.74
C ILE A 45 -0.24 -7.91 4.16
N GLU A 46 0.38 -8.74 4.98
CA GLU A 46 0.81 -8.40 6.33
C GLU A 46 2.26 -7.92 6.34
N ILE A 47 2.51 -6.78 7.00
CA ILE A 47 3.87 -6.29 7.24
C ILE A 47 4.36 -6.88 8.57
N VAL A 48 5.19 -7.92 8.48
CA VAL A 48 5.78 -8.57 9.64
C VAL A 48 7.04 -7.81 10.06
N ALA A 49 7.19 -7.44 11.33
CA ALA A 49 8.35 -6.66 11.77
C ALA A 49 9.69 -7.39 11.56
N ASP A 50 9.69 -8.70 11.78
CA ASP A 50 10.91 -9.54 11.84
C ASP A 50 11.23 -10.29 10.54
N ASP A 51 10.64 -9.90 9.41
CA ASP A 51 11.02 -10.45 8.11
C ASP A 51 12.14 -9.63 7.44
N ASN A 52 12.85 -10.24 6.50
CA ASN A 52 13.94 -9.61 5.75
C ASN A 52 13.45 -8.87 4.50
N LEU A 53 12.29 -8.19 4.54
CA LEU A 53 11.69 -7.52 3.38
C LEU A 53 11.66 -6.00 3.56
N PRO A 54 11.63 -5.20 2.47
CA PRO A 54 11.54 -3.74 2.58
C PRO A 54 10.36 -3.29 3.46
N LYS A 55 10.64 -2.42 4.43
CA LYS A 55 9.67 -1.90 5.41
C LYS A 55 9.25 -0.46 5.13
N ASN A 56 9.38 -0.03 3.88
CA ASN A 56 9.13 1.35 3.50
C ASN A 56 8.22 1.46 2.28
N LEU A 57 7.54 2.60 2.12
CA LEU A 57 6.84 2.97 0.89
C LEU A 57 7.30 4.33 0.40
N CYS A 58 7.39 4.50 -0.91
CA CYS A 58 7.56 5.82 -1.51
C CYS A 58 6.25 6.61 -1.49
N TYR A 59 6.36 7.93 -1.61
CA TYR A 59 5.22 8.86 -1.62
C TYR A 59 4.12 8.46 -2.62
N TYR A 60 4.50 8.06 -3.84
CA TYR A 60 3.54 7.70 -4.89
C TYR A 60 2.72 6.45 -4.55
N CYS A 61 3.33 5.45 -3.89
CA CYS A 61 2.61 4.25 -3.48
C CYS A 61 1.69 4.54 -2.28
N ILE A 62 2.11 5.40 -1.36
CA ILE A 62 1.25 5.86 -0.25
C ILE A 62 0.02 6.58 -0.80
N LYS A 63 0.22 7.54 -1.71
CA LYS A 63 -0.88 8.30 -2.33
C LYS A 63 -1.89 7.39 -3.05
N GLN A 64 -1.41 6.39 -3.79
CA GLN A 64 -2.30 5.41 -4.44
C GLN A 64 -3.13 4.59 -3.44
N LEU A 65 -2.55 4.19 -2.31
CA LEU A 65 -3.30 3.50 -1.25
C LEU A 65 -4.39 4.39 -0.65
N GLU A 66 -4.09 5.67 -0.42
CA GLU A 66 -5.07 6.65 0.06
C GLU A 66 -6.22 6.84 -0.95
N GLU A 67 -5.90 6.98 -2.24
CA GLU A 67 -6.89 7.12 -3.31
C GLU A 67 -7.81 5.89 -3.42
N ILE A 68 -7.25 4.68 -3.37
CA ILE A 68 -8.04 3.44 -3.38
C ILE A 68 -8.91 3.34 -2.13
N SER A 69 -8.40 3.74 -0.96
CA SER A 69 -9.18 3.74 0.28
C SER A 69 -10.38 4.67 0.19
N VAL A 70 -10.20 5.89 -0.32
CA VAL A 70 -11.29 6.86 -0.52
C VAL A 70 -12.31 6.33 -1.53
N PHE A 71 -11.84 5.72 -2.61
CA PHE A 71 -12.71 5.10 -3.61
C PHE A 71 -13.57 3.98 -3.02
N ALA A 72 -12.96 3.09 -2.22
CA ALA A 72 -13.67 2.00 -1.55
C ALA A 72 -14.73 2.51 -0.56
N GLU A 73 -14.41 3.51 0.27
CA GLU A 73 -15.37 4.11 1.21
C GLU A 73 -16.52 4.82 0.50
N THR A 74 -16.24 5.45 -0.65
CA THR A 74 -17.26 6.06 -1.51
C THR A 74 -18.27 5.02 -1.98
N PHE A 75 -17.81 3.85 -2.44
CA PHE A 75 -18.68 2.76 -2.86
C PHE A 75 -19.54 2.25 -1.70
N LYS A 76 -18.93 1.94 -0.55
CA LYS A 76 -19.66 1.47 0.64
C LYS A 76 -20.75 2.45 1.08
N THR A 77 -20.44 3.74 1.10
CA THR A 77 -21.39 4.79 1.49
C THR A 77 -22.56 4.87 0.51
N ASN A 78 -22.27 4.82 -0.79
CA ASN A 78 -23.32 4.88 -1.81
C ASN A 78 -24.18 3.61 -1.81
N ASP A 79 -23.58 2.44 -1.63
CA ASP A 79 -24.26 1.15 -1.59
C ASP A 79 -25.22 1.08 -0.40
N ALA A 80 -24.76 1.41 0.81
CA ALA A 80 -25.61 1.48 2.00
C ALA A 80 -26.79 2.45 1.84
N ARG A 81 -26.56 3.62 1.22
CA ARG A 81 -27.65 4.56 0.90
C ARG A 81 -28.65 3.96 -0.08
N LEU A 82 -28.19 3.26 -1.11
CA LEU A 82 -29.09 2.61 -2.06
C LEU A 82 -29.91 1.53 -1.35
N GLU A 83 -29.31 0.70 -0.50
CA GLU A 83 -30.03 -0.29 0.29
C GLU A 83 -31.13 0.35 1.16
N GLU A 84 -30.86 1.48 1.83
CA GLU A 84 -31.86 2.26 2.58
C GLU A 84 -33.01 2.78 1.70
N PHE A 85 -32.77 3.10 0.42
CA PHE A 85 -33.81 3.53 -0.51
C PHE A 85 -34.69 2.38 -1.03
N TRP A 86 -34.17 1.16 -1.06
CA TRP A 86 -34.84 -0.03 -1.60
C TRP A 86 -35.42 -0.95 -0.51
N SER A 87 -35.29 -0.61 0.78
CA SER A 87 -35.89 -1.31 1.93
C SER A 87 -37.07 -0.57 2.53
#